data_AF-A0A8J2K2E5-F1
#
_entry.id   AF-A0A8J2K2E5-F1
#
_cell.length_a   1.000
_cell.length_b   1.000
_cell.length_c   1.000
_cell.angle_alpha   90.00
_cell.angle_beta   90.00
_cell.angle_gamma   90.00
#
_symmetry.space_group_name_H-M   'P 1'
#
loop_
_entity.id
_entity.type
_entity.pdbx_description
1 polymer ?
#
loop_
_entity_poly.entity_id
_entity_poly.type
_entity_poly.pdbx_seq_one_letter_code
_entity_poly.pdbx_strand_id
1 'polypeptide(L)'
;MLSLRVCNATCTGDTPCIRKCCDLNQVWNIARGKRQGCFPARQHLWQPELYKTPKIKATEAELNQIFPHYKIVHPKYFCNSSTVPIAIEERDDLGRNYWKFRISTEGHAFHRISRYTWHDRDDHPDSYCFDGAINSRYFTVETNQTEFSGAAVDGVLFECLPPDIVGSRPQSYLYGVLMVFSCFLLLLTVLVHILLWDRQPNHAWTLTLISYDLSLFCLYLFLTLMHVSQFYIRQSPSDQINTLCYSIAVGINFFVVSTFCWMSAVNFDLFRTFKVLKPTTGRSQGLRRYLGYAVFAWTVPITIVTVGIILDSMYRNDFDSGIVIPE
;
A
#
# COMPACT_ATOMS: atom_id res chain seq x y z
N MET A 1 -25.10 42.98 -23.64
CA MET A 1 -24.13 41.92 -23.98
C MET A 1 -22.89 42.13 -23.11
N LEU A 2 -22.74 41.38 -22.02
CA LEU A 2 -21.49 41.36 -21.24
C LEU A 2 -20.49 40.46 -22.00
N SER A 3 -19.38 41.03 -22.44
CA SER A 3 -18.27 40.28 -23.03
C SER A 3 -17.43 39.68 -21.90
N LEU A 4 -17.49 38.36 -21.73
CA LEU A 4 -16.62 37.62 -20.82
C LEU A 4 -15.19 37.65 -21.39
N ARG A 5 -14.34 38.55 -20.91
CA ARG A 5 -12.90 38.51 -21.20
C ARG A 5 -12.28 37.40 -20.38
N VAL A 6 -11.92 36.30 -21.04
CA VAL A 6 -11.09 35.25 -20.44
C VAL A 6 -9.65 35.76 -20.46
N CYS A 7 -9.15 36.23 -19.33
CA CYS A 7 -7.74 36.56 -19.18
C CYS A 7 -6.95 35.24 -19.14
N ASN A 8 -5.95 35.09 -20.02
CA ASN A 8 -5.01 34.00 -19.90
C ASN A 8 -4.20 34.25 -18.62
N ALA A 9 -4.44 33.47 -17.57
CA ALA A 9 -3.80 33.67 -16.28
C ALA A 9 -2.30 33.36 -16.39
N THR A 10 -1.48 34.39 -16.61
CA THR A 10 -0.04 34.30 -16.40
C THR A 10 0.20 34.26 -14.90
N CYS A 11 0.51 33.08 -14.37
CA CYS A 11 0.85 32.86 -12.96
C CYS A 11 2.26 33.36 -12.65
N THR A 12 2.49 34.65 -12.90
CA THR A 12 3.75 35.37 -12.70
C THR A 12 3.43 36.61 -11.87
N GLY A 13 3.58 36.53 -10.55
CA GLY A 13 3.33 37.64 -9.61
C GLY A 13 2.89 37.19 -8.22
N ASP A 14 2.55 38.17 -7.37
CA ASP A 14 2.19 38.00 -5.94
C ASP A 14 0.79 37.38 -5.70
N THR A 15 0.08 36.97 -6.75
CA THR A 15 -1.26 36.38 -6.65
C THR A 15 -1.18 34.85 -6.71
N PRO A 16 -1.81 34.13 -5.77
CA PRO A 16 -1.71 32.69 -5.74
C PRO A 16 -2.39 32.02 -6.93
N CYS A 17 -1.76 30.96 -7.42
CA CYS A 17 -2.17 30.28 -8.65
C CYS A 17 -2.67 28.87 -8.32
N ILE A 18 -3.98 28.67 -8.34
CA ILE A 18 -4.60 27.37 -8.10
C ILE A 18 -4.72 26.63 -9.43
N ARG A 19 -4.11 25.44 -9.48
CA ARG A 19 -4.14 24.58 -10.67
C ARG A 19 -5.42 23.77 -10.67
N LYS A 20 -6.36 24.11 -11.55
CA LYS A 20 -7.64 23.41 -11.66
C LYS A 20 -7.60 22.39 -12.80
N CYS A 21 -8.11 21.18 -12.60
CA CYS A 21 -8.09 20.13 -13.63
C CYS A 21 -9.07 20.40 -14.78
N CYS A 22 -10.27 20.88 -14.48
CA CYS A 22 -11.33 21.21 -15.43
C CYS A 22 -11.54 22.72 -15.59
N ASP A 23 -12.37 23.11 -16.56
CA ASP A 23 -12.81 24.50 -16.70
C ASP A 23 -13.52 25.01 -15.42
N LEU A 24 -13.56 26.33 -15.22
CA LEU A 24 -14.09 26.97 -14.01
C LEU A 24 -15.53 26.54 -13.65
N ASN A 25 -16.35 26.25 -14.66
CA ASN A 25 -17.74 25.81 -14.51
C ASN A 25 -17.90 24.27 -14.57
N GLN A 26 -16.80 23.53 -14.45
CA GLN A 26 -16.77 22.08 -14.53
C GLN A 26 -16.11 21.47 -13.30
N VAL A 27 -16.51 20.24 -13.01
CA VAL A 27 -15.99 19.36 -11.96
C VAL A 27 -15.72 17.98 -12.54
N TRP A 28 -14.86 17.21 -11.87
CA TRP A 28 -14.45 15.91 -12.36
C TRP A 28 -15.47 14.82 -12.02
N ASN A 29 -15.80 13.97 -13.00
CA ASN A 29 -16.62 12.78 -12.79
C ASN A 29 -15.75 11.54 -12.59
N ILE A 30 -15.77 10.98 -11.39
CA ILE A 30 -14.97 9.81 -11.00
C ILE A 30 -15.63 8.47 -11.40
N ALA A 31 -16.86 8.49 -11.93
CA ALA A 31 -17.61 7.28 -12.27
C ALA A 31 -16.79 6.25 -13.09
N ARG A 32 -16.68 5.01 -12.60
CA ARG A 32 -15.98 3.91 -13.32
C ARG A 32 -16.76 3.54 -14.59
N GLY A 33 -16.20 3.81 -15.77
CA GLY A 33 -16.79 3.46 -17.07
C GLY A 33 -16.53 4.49 -18.18
N LYS A 34 -17.40 4.51 -19.21
CA LYS A 34 -17.23 5.33 -20.44
C LYS A 34 -17.42 6.85 -20.27
N ARG A 35 -17.53 7.38 -19.04
CA ARG A 35 -17.88 8.80 -18.78
C ARG A 35 -17.00 9.48 -17.72
N GLN A 36 -15.72 9.13 -17.66
CA GLN A 36 -14.74 9.87 -16.84
C GLN A 36 -14.30 11.15 -17.54
N GLY A 37 -14.15 12.23 -16.78
CA GLY A 37 -13.70 13.53 -17.29
C GLY A 37 -14.47 14.69 -16.69
N CYS A 38 -14.35 15.87 -17.29
CA CYS A 38 -14.97 17.09 -16.81
C CYS A 38 -16.46 17.17 -17.17
N PHE A 39 -17.28 17.50 -16.18
CA PHE A 39 -18.74 17.65 -16.27
C PHE A 39 -19.15 19.02 -15.75
N PRO A 40 -20.21 19.65 -16.31
CA PRO A 40 -20.66 20.96 -15.88
C PRO A 40 -21.19 20.94 -14.44
N ALA A 41 -20.67 21.85 -13.61
CA ALA A 41 -21.13 22.12 -12.27
C ALA A 41 -22.35 23.06 -12.36
N ARG A 42 -23.55 22.52 -12.22
CA ARG A 42 -24.81 23.24 -12.54
C ARG A 42 -25.23 24.25 -11.49
N GLN A 43 -25.12 23.88 -10.21
CA GLN A 43 -25.68 24.66 -9.10
C GLN A 43 -24.59 25.38 -8.29
N HIS A 44 -23.45 24.72 -8.10
CA HIS A 44 -22.34 25.21 -7.29
C HIS A 44 -21.06 25.22 -8.11
N LEU A 45 -20.27 26.29 -8.02
CA LEU A 45 -18.92 26.33 -8.54
C LEU A 45 -17.97 25.77 -7.48
N TRP A 46 -16.94 25.05 -7.90
CA TRP A 46 -15.94 24.55 -6.97
C TRP A 46 -15.10 25.71 -6.44
N GLN A 47 -15.07 25.86 -5.11
CA GLN A 47 -14.27 26.85 -4.41
C GLN A 47 -13.48 26.14 -3.30
N PRO A 48 -12.14 26.13 -3.37
CA PRO A 48 -11.33 25.44 -2.38
C PRO A 48 -11.23 26.22 -1.07
N GLU A 49 -11.11 25.50 0.04
CA GLU A 49 -10.69 26.10 1.30
C GLU A 49 -9.17 26.30 1.29
N LEU A 50 -8.73 27.52 1.60
CA LEU A 50 -7.31 27.87 1.62
C LEU A 50 -6.74 27.90 3.05
N TYR A 51 -5.49 27.51 3.16
CA TYR A 51 -4.76 27.34 4.40
C TYR A 51 -3.43 28.08 4.35
N LYS A 52 -3.10 28.87 5.37
CA LYS A 52 -1.79 29.52 5.45
C LYS A 52 -0.68 28.54 5.78
N THR A 53 -1.01 27.64 6.68
CA THR A 53 -0.15 26.53 7.07
C THR A 53 -1.02 25.28 7.08
N PRO A 54 -0.42 24.08 7.05
CA PRO A 54 -1.20 22.86 7.04
C PRO A 54 -2.15 22.70 8.23
N LYS A 55 -2.04 23.50 9.30
CA LYS A 55 -2.91 23.49 10.48
C LYS A 55 -3.85 24.70 10.58
N ILE A 56 -3.52 25.82 9.95
CA ILE A 56 -4.22 27.11 10.12
C ILE A 56 -4.97 27.45 8.83
N LYS A 57 -6.31 27.41 8.91
CA LYS A 57 -7.20 27.87 7.83
C LYS A 57 -7.10 29.38 7.68
N ALA A 58 -7.12 29.87 6.44
CA ALA A 58 -7.15 31.31 6.17
C ALA A 58 -8.47 31.93 6.67
N THR A 59 -8.40 33.14 7.21
CA THR A 59 -9.60 33.86 7.69
C THR A 59 -10.33 34.54 6.54
N GLU A 60 -11.62 34.83 6.70
CA GLU A 60 -12.42 35.51 5.66
C GLU A 60 -11.83 36.87 5.26
N ALA A 61 -11.28 37.64 6.21
CA ALA A 61 -10.65 38.92 5.94
C ALA A 61 -9.42 38.79 5.01
N GLU A 62 -8.68 37.70 5.13
CA GLU A 62 -7.50 37.41 4.30
C GLU A 62 -7.91 36.85 2.94
N LEU A 63 -8.91 35.97 2.92
CA LEU A 63 -9.49 35.46 1.67
C LEU A 63 -10.06 36.60 0.82
N ASN A 64 -10.64 37.63 1.42
CA ASN A 64 -11.13 38.81 0.69
C ASN A 64 -10.01 39.65 0.05
N GLN A 65 -8.77 39.51 0.52
CA GLN A 65 -7.60 40.16 -0.06
C GLN A 65 -6.91 39.28 -1.10
N ILE A 66 -7.17 37.97 -1.06
CA ILE A 66 -6.56 36.97 -1.94
C ILE A 66 -7.53 36.67 -3.09
N PHE A 67 -7.19 37.10 -4.29
CA PHE A 67 -7.92 36.73 -5.50
C PHE A 67 -7.11 35.65 -6.25
N PRO A 68 -7.36 34.35 -6.00
CA PRO A 68 -6.56 33.31 -6.63
C PRO A 68 -6.84 33.27 -8.12
N HIS A 69 -5.77 33.21 -8.90
CA HIS A 69 -5.85 32.91 -10.31
C HIS A 69 -6.00 31.41 -10.50
N TYR A 70 -6.93 31.00 -11.37
CA TYR A 70 -7.08 29.60 -11.72
C TYR A 70 -6.37 29.31 -13.02
N LYS A 71 -5.38 28.42 -12.98
CA LYS A 71 -4.71 27.89 -14.16
C LYS A 71 -5.32 26.53 -14.48
N ILE A 72 -5.96 26.42 -15.66
CA ILE A 72 -6.57 25.18 -16.10
C ILE A 72 -5.46 24.26 -16.62
N VAL A 73 -5.24 23.14 -15.95
CA VAL A 73 -4.23 22.14 -16.32
C VAL A 73 -4.86 20.75 -16.25
N HIS A 74 -5.39 20.28 -17.39
CA HIS A 74 -6.01 18.97 -17.45
C HIS A 74 -4.96 17.85 -17.23
N PRO A 75 -5.28 16.78 -16.47
CA PRO A 75 -4.39 15.64 -16.19
C PRO A 75 -3.59 15.11 -17.39
N LYS A 76 -4.24 15.02 -18.55
CA LYS A 76 -3.62 14.56 -19.82
C LYS A 76 -2.47 15.43 -20.34
N TYR A 77 -2.35 16.68 -19.91
CA TYR A 77 -1.34 17.61 -20.43
C TYR A 77 -0.05 17.62 -19.62
N PHE A 78 -0.13 17.31 -18.33
CA PHE A 78 1.06 17.20 -17.48
C PHE A 78 1.45 15.75 -17.19
N CYS A 79 0.53 14.81 -17.43
CA CYS A 79 0.76 13.39 -17.21
C CYS A 79 0.69 12.58 -18.49
N ASN A 80 1.84 12.03 -18.88
CA ASN A 80 1.93 11.03 -19.95
C ASN A 80 1.59 9.61 -19.46
N SER A 81 1.62 9.38 -18.14
CA SER A 81 1.26 8.12 -17.48
C SER A 81 -0.19 8.16 -16.96
N SER A 82 -0.58 7.22 -16.09
CA SER A 82 -1.87 7.31 -15.40
C SER A 82 -1.81 8.30 -14.24
N THR A 83 -2.94 8.96 -14.01
CA THR A 83 -3.16 9.80 -12.83
C THR A 83 -3.96 9.05 -11.78
N VAL A 84 -3.73 9.36 -10.51
CA VAL A 84 -4.54 8.85 -9.40
C VAL A 84 -5.31 10.00 -8.76
N PRO A 85 -6.64 9.86 -8.61
CA PRO A 85 -7.44 10.78 -7.82
C PRO A 85 -7.25 10.47 -6.34
N ILE A 86 -6.89 11.49 -5.57
CA ILE A 86 -6.80 11.48 -4.11
C ILE A 86 -7.95 12.36 -3.60
N ALA A 87 -8.92 11.79 -2.89
CA ALA A 87 -9.96 12.60 -2.28
C ALA A 87 -9.42 13.39 -1.08
N ILE A 88 -10.07 14.51 -0.81
CA ILE A 88 -9.64 15.43 0.22
C ILE A 88 -9.87 14.89 1.63
N GLU A 89 -10.90 14.08 1.81
CA GLU A 89 -11.25 13.41 3.06
C GLU A 89 -11.20 11.89 2.87
N GLU A 90 -10.62 11.19 3.84
CA GLU A 90 -10.55 9.72 3.89
C GLU A 90 -10.99 9.24 5.29
N ARG A 91 -11.54 8.03 5.36
CA ARG A 91 -12.01 7.41 6.60
C ARG A 91 -10.97 6.43 7.12
N ASP A 92 -10.60 6.52 8.39
CA ASP A 92 -9.69 5.56 9.03
C ASP A 92 -10.40 4.24 9.40
N ASP A 93 -9.62 3.22 9.80
CA ASP A 93 -10.12 1.91 10.24
C ASP A 93 -11.08 2.00 11.46
N LEU A 94 -11.05 3.12 12.19
CA LEU A 94 -11.90 3.41 13.35
C LEU A 94 -13.16 4.20 12.96
N GLY A 95 -13.38 4.44 11.67
CA GLY A 95 -14.54 5.14 11.14
C GLY A 95 -14.47 6.67 11.27
N ARG A 96 -13.32 7.25 11.63
CA ARG A 96 -13.11 8.69 11.76
C ARG A 96 -12.65 9.28 10.44
N ASN A 97 -13.21 10.42 10.08
CA ASN A 97 -12.80 11.14 8.88
C ASN A 97 -11.57 12.02 9.14
N TYR A 98 -10.69 12.11 8.16
CA TYR A 98 -9.52 12.99 8.22
C TYR A 98 -9.16 13.58 6.85
N TRP A 99 -8.60 14.79 6.87
CA TRP A 99 -8.14 15.50 5.67
C TRP A 99 -6.80 14.92 5.20
N LYS A 100 -6.72 14.54 3.91
CA LYS A 100 -5.54 13.95 3.27
C LYS A 100 -4.66 14.99 2.57
N PHE A 101 -5.27 16.04 2.06
CA PHE A 101 -4.54 17.20 1.55
C PHE A 101 -5.26 18.51 1.91
N ARG A 102 -4.52 19.61 1.85
CA ARG A 102 -5.03 20.98 2.00
C ARG A 102 -4.41 21.86 0.92
N ILE A 103 -5.10 22.92 0.55
CA ILE A 103 -4.63 23.85 -0.47
C ILE A 103 -4.06 25.07 0.24
N SER A 104 -2.80 25.40 -0.05
CA SER A 104 -2.13 26.56 0.50
C SER A 104 -2.77 27.85 -0.03
N THR A 105 -2.70 28.93 0.75
CA THR A 105 -3.02 30.28 0.27
C THR A 105 -2.16 30.71 -0.92
N GLU A 106 -1.03 30.04 -1.16
CA GLU A 106 -0.13 30.27 -2.30
C GLU A 106 -0.49 29.42 -3.53
N GLY A 107 -1.35 28.40 -3.37
CA GLY A 107 -1.80 27.52 -4.46
C GLY A 107 -1.13 26.13 -4.49
N HIS A 108 -0.22 25.84 -3.57
CA HIS A 108 0.45 24.55 -3.43
C HIS A 108 -0.40 23.52 -2.67
N ALA A 109 -0.11 22.23 -2.86
CA ALA A 109 -0.73 21.15 -2.11
C ALA A 109 0.06 20.83 -0.84
N PHE A 110 -0.56 20.97 0.33
CA PHE A 110 -0.08 20.33 1.55
C PHE A 110 -0.60 18.90 1.56
N HIS A 111 0.27 17.92 1.36
CA HIS A 111 -0.07 16.51 1.44
C HIS A 111 0.19 15.98 2.85
N ARG A 112 -0.77 15.25 3.41
CA ARG A 112 -0.63 14.65 4.73
C ARG A 112 0.06 13.30 4.62
N ILE A 113 1.31 13.22 5.06
CA ILE A 113 2.05 11.95 5.14
C ILE A 113 1.71 11.24 6.45
N SER A 114 1.59 12.02 7.54
CA SER A 114 1.20 11.52 8.85
C SER A 114 0.25 12.51 9.55
N ARG A 115 -0.36 12.11 10.67
CA ARG A 115 -1.21 12.94 11.53
C ARG A 115 -0.68 14.33 11.81
N TYR A 116 0.65 14.50 11.95
CA TYR A 116 1.27 15.79 12.24
C TYR A 116 2.21 16.27 11.14
N THR A 117 2.67 15.37 10.27
CA THR A 117 3.59 15.69 9.19
C THR A 117 2.83 15.96 7.91
N TRP A 118 2.94 17.22 7.49
CA TRP A 118 2.46 17.69 6.21
C TRP A 118 3.67 18.01 5.35
N HIS A 119 3.63 17.52 4.12
CA HIS A 119 4.64 17.81 3.13
C HIS A 119 4.08 18.85 2.17
N ASP A 120 4.83 19.93 2.00
CA ASP A 120 4.49 20.97 1.03
C ASP A 120 5.02 20.56 -0.34
N ARG A 121 4.10 20.43 -1.31
CA ARG A 121 4.44 20.04 -2.68
C ARG A 121 4.66 21.28 -3.55
N ASP A 122 5.61 22.11 -3.15
CA ASP A 122 6.10 23.22 -3.96
C ASP A 122 7.16 22.76 -4.99
N ASP A 123 7.93 21.72 -4.66
CA ASP A 123 9.10 21.28 -5.44
C ASP A 123 8.78 20.85 -6.89
N HIS A 124 7.54 20.41 -7.16
CA HIS A 124 7.11 19.94 -8.49
C HIS A 124 5.72 20.47 -8.85
N PRO A 125 5.58 21.76 -9.15
CA PRO A 125 4.27 22.40 -9.26
C PRO A 125 3.51 21.89 -10.49
N ASP A 126 4.20 21.43 -11.55
CA ASP A 126 3.61 20.90 -12.78
C ASP A 126 3.15 19.44 -12.71
N SER A 127 3.18 18.80 -11.54
CA SER A 127 2.85 17.37 -11.40
C SER A 127 1.44 17.06 -10.91
N TYR A 128 0.61 18.08 -10.68
CA TYR A 128 -0.71 17.91 -10.08
C TYR A 128 -1.73 19.00 -10.45
N CYS A 129 -3.01 18.70 -10.21
CA CYS A 129 -4.12 19.65 -10.28
C CYS A 129 -5.21 19.30 -9.27
N PHE A 130 -6.05 20.27 -8.91
CA PHE A 130 -7.18 20.12 -7.99
C PHE A 130 -8.51 20.24 -8.73
N ASP A 131 -9.56 19.60 -8.22
CA ASP A 131 -10.91 19.86 -8.69
C ASP A 131 -11.96 19.49 -7.61
N GLY A 132 -13.23 19.81 -7.88
CA GLY A 132 -14.36 19.14 -7.24
C GLY A 132 -14.67 17.83 -7.95
N ALA A 133 -15.27 16.88 -7.24
CA ALA A 133 -15.61 15.57 -7.77
C ALA A 133 -17.09 15.23 -7.59
N ILE A 134 -17.64 14.50 -8.56
CA ILE A 134 -18.95 13.84 -8.47
C ILE A 134 -18.80 12.32 -8.61
N ASN A 135 -19.81 11.58 -8.13
CA ASN A 135 -19.81 10.11 -8.13
C ASN A 135 -18.60 9.49 -7.43
N SER A 136 -18.10 10.17 -6.39
CA SER A 136 -17.01 9.69 -5.52
C SER A 136 -17.52 8.61 -4.57
N ARG A 137 -18.01 7.48 -5.10
CA ARG A 137 -18.54 6.34 -4.31
C ARG A 137 -17.49 5.66 -3.41
N TYR A 138 -16.28 6.20 -3.31
CA TYR A 138 -15.18 5.64 -2.52
C TYR A 138 -14.92 6.37 -1.20
N PHE A 139 -15.44 7.58 -0.98
CA PHE A 139 -14.94 8.43 0.10
C PHE A 139 -15.99 8.84 1.13
N THR A 140 -17.28 8.77 0.80
CA THR A 140 -18.36 8.94 1.78
C THR A 140 -19.39 7.83 1.61
N VAL A 141 -19.47 6.95 2.60
CA VAL A 141 -20.55 5.98 2.78
C VAL A 141 -21.84 6.78 2.94
N GLU A 142 -22.57 7.04 1.84
CA GLU A 142 -24.05 7.05 1.75
C GLU A 142 -24.69 7.82 0.58
N THR A 143 -23.94 8.50 -0.29
CA THR A 143 -24.61 9.32 -1.32
C THR A 143 -24.26 8.85 -2.74
N ASN A 144 -25.28 8.38 -3.47
CA ASN A 144 -25.32 8.46 -4.92
C ASN A 144 -25.40 9.94 -5.36
N GLN A 145 -24.39 10.73 -5.00
CA GLN A 145 -24.27 12.13 -5.38
C GLN A 145 -23.86 12.18 -6.85
N THR A 146 -24.89 12.23 -7.69
CA THR A 146 -24.79 12.49 -9.13
C THR A 146 -24.59 13.97 -9.43
N GLU A 147 -24.80 14.84 -8.44
CA GLU A 147 -24.63 16.27 -8.51
C GLU A 147 -23.57 16.74 -7.49
N PHE A 148 -22.82 17.77 -7.88
CA PHE A 148 -21.77 18.38 -7.06
C PHE A 148 -22.40 19.25 -5.98
N SER A 149 -22.07 18.99 -4.71
CA SER A 149 -22.69 19.68 -3.57
C SER A 149 -22.08 21.05 -3.31
N GLY A 150 -20.85 21.29 -3.78
CA GLY A 150 -20.10 22.52 -3.49
C GLY A 150 -19.41 22.50 -2.13
N ALA A 151 -19.54 21.42 -1.36
CA ALA A 151 -18.87 21.28 -0.07
C ALA A 151 -17.36 21.07 -0.26
N ALA A 152 -16.57 21.52 0.71
CA ALA A 152 -15.12 21.35 0.71
C ALA A 152 -14.69 19.87 0.60
N VAL A 153 -15.48 18.95 1.15
CA VAL A 153 -15.26 17.50 1.13
C VAL A 153 -15.35 16.87 -0.26
N ASP A 154 -15.94 17.57 -1.24
CA ASP A 154 -16.01 17.12 -2.63
C ASP A 154 -14.67 17.36 -3.38
N GLY A 155 -13.64 17.88 -2.70
CA GLY A 155 -12.33 18.14 -3.28
C GLY A 155 -11.58 16.86 -3.67
N VAL A 156 -10.89 16.91 -4.81
CA VAL A 156 -9.99 15.88 -5.30
C VAL A 156 -8.68 16.49 -5.80
N LEU A 157 -7.57 15.80 -5.55
CA LEU A 157 -6.23 16.11 -6.04
C LEU A 157 -5.84 15.01 -7.03
N PHE A 158 -5.45 15.40 -8.24
CA PHE A 158 -4.91 14.50 -9.25
C PHE A 158 -3.40 14.62 -9.28
N GLU A 159 -2.73 13.49 -9.18
CA GLU A 159 -1.28 13.40 -9.23
C GLU A 159 -0.84 12.45 -10.32
N CYS A 160 0.29 12.76 -10.93
CA CYS A 160 0.97 11.82 -11.81
C CYS A 160 1.55 10.66 -11.04
N LEU A 161 1.19 9.44 -11.43
CA LEU A 161 1.96 8.29 -11.00
C LEU A 161 3.22 8.19 -11.86
N PRO A 162 4.39 8.00 -11.24
CA PRO A 162 5.58 7.66 -12.02
C PRO A 162 5.28 6.42 -12.88
N PRO A 163 5.77 6.40 -14.14
CA PRO A 163 5.49 5.33 -15.08
C PRO A 163 5.90 3.94 -14.55
N ASP A 164 6.83 3.90 -13.59
CA ASP A 164 7.26 2.66 -12.94
C ASP A 164 6.15 1.96 -12.15
N ILE A 165 5.19 2.71 -11.58
CA ILE A 165 4.08 2.15 -10.78
C ILE A 165 2.90 1.72 -11.67
N VAL A 166 2.70 2.40 -12.79
CA VAL A 166 1.55 2.18 -13.68
C VAL A 166 1.85 1.21 -14.82
N GLY A 167 3.10 1.14 -15.27
CA GLY A 167 3.52 0.40 -16.46
C GLY A 167 4.67 -0.58 -16.27
N SER A 168 5.33 -0.62 -15.11
CA SER A 168 6.50 -1.48 -14.88
C SER A 168 6.33 -2.39 -13.67
N ARG A 169 5.42 -3.35 -13.79
CA ARG A 169 5.83 -4.72 -13.48
C ARG A 169 5.34 -5.61 -14.61
N PRO A 170 6.18 -5.98 -15.59
CA PRO A 170 6.25 -7.39 -15.92
C PRO A 170 6.68 -8.08 -14.62
N GLN A 171 5.75 -8.22 -13.68
CA GLN A 171 5.87 -9.09 -12.53
C GLN A 171 5.89 -10.44 -13.18
N SER A 172 7.12 -10.87 -13.46
CA SER A 172 7.36 -11.75 -14.59
C SER A 172 6.44 -12.95 -14.43
N TYR A 173 5.55 -13.18 -15.40
CA TYR A 173 4.70 -14.37 -15.38
C TYR A 173 5.56 -15.62 -15.14
N LEU A 174 6.81 -15.56 -15.61
CA LEU A 174 7.91 -16.44 -15.24
C LEU A 174 8.09 -16.62 -13.72
N TYR A 175 8.25 -15.57 -12.91
CA TYR A 175 8.34 -15.66 -11.45
C TYR A 175 7.14 -16.38 -10.81
N GLY A 176 5.92 -16.05 -11.22
CA GLY A 176 4.72 -16.75 -10.75
C GLY A 176 4.71 -18.23 -11.11
N VAL A 177 5.03 -18.56 -12.36
CA VAL A 177 5.13 -19.95 -12.85
C VAL A 177 6.22 -20.72 -12.11
N LEU A 178 7.39 -20.10 -11.91
CA LEU A 178 8.51 -20.69 -11.18
C LEU A 178 8.16 -20.96 -9.71
N MET A 179 7.44 -20.06 -9.03
CA MET A 179 6.99 -20.30 -7.65
C MET A 179 6.05 -21.50 -7.55
N VAL A 180 5.06 -21.61 -8.45
CA VAL A 180 4.14 -22.77 -8.48
C VAL A 180 4.90 -24.06 -8.75
N PHE A 181 5.85 -24.02 -9.69
CA PHE A 181 6.70 -25.16 -9.99
C PHE A 181 7.58 -25.55 -8.79
N SER A 182 8.16 -24.58 -8.08
CA SER A 182 8.90 -24.80 -6.83
C SER A 182 8.03 -25.45 -5.75
N CYS A 183 6.79 -25.01 -5.55
CA CYS A 183 5.85 -25.65 -4.63
C CYS A 183 5.64 -27.13 -4.96
N PHE A 184 5.45 -27.47 -6.25
CA PHE A 184 5.29 -28.85 -6.68
C PHE A 184 6.53 -29.70 -6.40
N LEU A 185 7.72 -29.18 -6.71
CA LEU A 185 8.98 -29.88 -6.44
C LEU A 185 9.22 -30.08 -4.93
N LEU A 186 8.91 -29.08 -4.10
CA LEU A 186 9.04 -29.19 -2.63
C LEU A 186 8.07 -30.21 -2.04
N LEU A 187 6.85 -30.31 -2.58
CA LEU A 187 5.91 -31.34 -2.15
C LEU A 187 6.41 -32.74 -2.55
N LEU A 188 6.98 -32.88 -3.74
CA LEU A 188 7.59 -34.12 -4.20
C LEU A 188 8.78 -34.52 -3.32
N THR A 189 9.64 -33.58 -2.93
CA THR A 189 10.76 -33.87 -2.02
C THR A 189 10.27 -34.34 -0.66
N VAL A 190 9.25 -33.70 -0.08
CA VAL A 190 8.65 -34.15 1.19
C VAL A 190 8.07 -35.57 1.04
N LEU A 191 7.34 -35.84 -0.05
CA LEU A 191 6.79 -37.17 -0.33
C LEU A 191 7.89 -38.23 -0.39
N VAL A 192 8.98 -37.96 -1.11
CA VAL A 192 10.12 -38.89 -1.23
C VAL A 192 10.76 -39.17 0.13
N HIS A 193 10.96 -38.14 0.97
CA HIS A 193 11.48 -38.32 2.33
C HIS A 193 10.56 -39.16 3.22
N ILE A 194 9.23 -39.01 3.07
CA ILE A 194 8.24 -39.84 3.77
C ILE A 194 8.26 -41.28 3.27
N LEU A 195 8.37 -41.52 1.96
CA LEU A 195 8.45 -42.88 1.39
C LEU A 195 9.74 -43.60 1.78
N LEU A 196 10.84 -42.87 1.89
CA LEU A 196 12.13 -43.40 2.34
C LEU A 196 12.24 -43.50 3.87
N TRP A 197 11.20 -43.12 4.63
CA TRP A 197 11.22 -43.08 6.08
C TRP A 197 11.70 -44.36 6.74
N ASP A 198 11.26 -45.52 6.24
CA ASP A 198 11.61 -46.84 6.78
C ASP A 198 13.06 -47.25 6.50
N ARG A 199 13.72 -46.61 5.54
CA ARG A 199 15.11 -46.92 5.15
C ARG A 199 16.14 -46.02 5.81
N GLN A 200 15.72 -44.98 6.55
CA GLN A 200 16.63 -44.00 7.13
C GLN A 200 17.10 -44.42 8.52
N PRO A 201 18.43 -44.46 8.77
CA PRO A 201 18.96 -44.84 10.08
C PRO A 201 18.71 -43.79 11.17
N ASN A 202 18.52 -42.52 10.78
CA ASN A 202 18.41 -41.37 11.69
C ASN A 202 17.11 -40.59 11.50
N HIS A 203 16.00 -41.08 12.06
CA HIS A 203 14.69 -40.42 11.96
C HIS A 203 14.69 -38.94 12.38
N ALA A 204 15.52 -38.55 13.37
CA ALA A 204 15.58 -37.16 13.84
C ALA A 204 16.13 -36.17 12.80
N TRP A 205 17.11 -36.61 12.00
CA TRP A 205 17.68 -35.80 10.92
C TRP A 205 16.67 -35.66 9.77
N THR A 206 16.05 -36.76 9.36
CA THR A 206 15.00 -36.76 8.33
C THR A 206 13.81 -35.88 8.74
N LEU A 207 13.38 -35.88 10.01
CA LEU A 207 12.33 -34.99 10.52
C LEU A 207 12.71 -33.50 10.46
N THR A 208 13.97 -33.18 10.72
CA THR A 208 14.48 -31.81 10.66
C THR A 208 14.45 -31.31 9.20
N LEU A 209 14.86 -32.15 8.25
CA LEU A 209 14.77 -31.85 6.82
C LEU A 209 13.32 -31.71 6.33
N ILE A 210 12.42 -32.63 6.72
CA ILE A 210 10.99 -32.53 6.37
C ILE A 210 10.39 -31.23 6.91
N SER A 211 10.75 -30.81 8.13
CA SER A 211 10.24 -29.59 8.74
C SER A 211 10.80 -28.33 8.06
N TYR A 212 12.05 -28.36 7.60
CA TYR A 212 12.63 -27.32 6.75
C TYR A 212 11.89 -27.21 5.41
N ASP A 213 11.76 -28.31 4.68
CA ASP A 213 11.10 -28.35 3.37
C ASP A 213 9.62 -27.92 3.47
N LEU A 214 8.92 -28.34 4.54
CA LEU A 214 7.53 -27.94 4.79
C LEU A 214 7.41 -26.44 5.08
N SER A 215 8.33 -25.88 5.87
CA SER A 215 8.35 -24.43 6.14
C SER A 215 8.61 -23.62 4.87
N LEU A 216 9.53 -24.10 4.03
CA LEU A 216 9.83 -23.50 2.73
C LEU A 216 8.64 -23.63 1.77
N PHE A 217 7.97 -24.79 1.73
CA PHE A 217 6.75 -24.99 0.96
C PHE A 217 5.65 -24.00 1.38
N CYS A 218 5.40 -23.85 2.68
CA CYS A 218 4.43 -22.88 3.18
C CYS A 218 4.80 -21.46 2.76
N LEU A 219 6.08 -21.06 2.86
CA LEU A 219 6.54 -19.75 2.38
C LEU A 219 6.20 -19.51 0.90
N TYR A 220 6.57 -20.44 0.01
CA TYR A 220 6.30 -20.30 -1.42
C TYR A 220 4.79 -20.32 -1.72
N LEU A 221 4.00 -21.07 -0.94
CA LEU A 221 2.55 -21.08 -1.05
C LEU A 221 1.95 -19.70 -0.70
N PHE A 222 2.37 -19.07 0.41
CA PHE A 222 1.92 -17.72 0.76
C PHE A 222 2.38 -16.66 -0.25
N LEU A 223 3.60 -16.77 -0.78
CA LEU A 223 4.09 -15.88 -1.86
C LEU A 223 3.27 -16.03 -3.15
N THR A 224 2.90 -17.27 -3.50
CA THR A 224 2.03 -17.55 -4.64
C THR A 224 0.64 -16.97 -4.42
N LEU A 225 0.05 -17.15 -3.22
CA LEU A 225 -1.24 -16.56 -2.86
C LEU A 225 -1.20 -15.03 -2.94
N MET A 226 -0.14 -14.39 -2.46
CA MET A 226 0.07 -12.95 -2.59
C MET A 226 0.08 -12.54 -4.06
N HIS A 227 0.88 -13.21 -4.89
CA HIS A 227 0.98 -12.87 -6.30
C HIS A 227 -0.34 -13.05 -7.06
N VAL A 228 -1.06 -14.14 -6.80
CA VAL A 228 -2.39 -14.40 -7.35
C VAL A 228 -3.40 -13.36 -6.87
N SER A 229 -3.37 -13.00 -5.58
CA SER A 229 -4.27 -11.98 -5.03
C SER A 229 -4.07 -10.62 -5.73
N GLN A 230 -2.84 -10.22 -6.06
CA GLN A 230 -2.60 -8.97 -6.79
C GLN A 230 -3.25 -8.94 -8.18
N PHE A 231 -3.37 -10.09 -8.86
CA PHE A 231 -4.08 -10.17 -10.13
C PHE A 231 -5.60 -10.02 -9.96
N TYR A 232 -6.18 -10.61 -8.91
CA TYR A 232 -7.63 -10.54 -8.63
C TYR A 232 -8.06 -9.20 -7.99
N ILE A 233 -7.22 -8.56 -7.19
CA ILE A 233 -7.51 -7.32 -6.44
C ILE A 233 -7.73 -6.11 -7.37
N ARG A 234 -7.25 -6.16 -8.61
CA ARG A 234 -7.55 -5.12 -9.62
C ARG A 234 -9.06 -4.97 -9.92
N GLN A 235 -9.92 -5.88 -9.44
CA GLN A 235 -11.35 -5.88 -9.73
C GLN A 235 -12.30 -5.63 -8.55
N SER A 236 -11.87 -5.64 -7.28
CA SER A 236 -12.83 -5.58 -6.15
C SER A 236 -12.33 -4.77 -4.94
N PRO A 237 -13.13 -3.82 -4.42
CA PRO A 237 -12.83 -3.06 -3.21
C PRO A 237 -13.70 -3.53 -2.03
N SER A 238 -13.34 -4.67 -1.43
CA SER A 238 -14.04 -5.14 -0.23
C SER A 238 -13.09 -5.19 0.97
N ASP A 239 -13.57 -4.79 2.14
CA ASP A 239 -12.82 -4.79 3.41
C ASP A 239 -12.26 -6.18 3.77
N GLN A 240 -12.88 -7.27 3.28
CA GLN A 240 -12.36 -8.63 3.41
C GLN A 240 -10.99 -8.84 2.74
N ILE A 241 -10.70 -8.11 1.66
CA ILE A 241 -9.43 -8.20 0.93
C ILE A 241 -8.28 -7.66 1.77
N ASN A 242 -8.52 -6.64 2.59
CA ASN A 242 -7.51 -6.06 3.47
C ASN A 242 -7.08 -7.05 4.56
N THR A 243 -8.03 -7.76 5.18
CA THR A 243 -7.73 -8.77 6.21
C THR A 243 -6.96 -9.97 5.66
N LEU A 244 -7.32 -10.44 4.46
CA LEU A 244 -6.61 -11.55 3.80
C LEU A 244 -5.19 -11.16 3.38
N CYS A 245 -5.02 -9.96 2.81
CA CYS A 245 -3.70 -9.45 2.43
C CYS A 245 -2.78 -9.33 3.65
N TYR A 246 -3.28 -8.74 4.74
CA TYR A 246 -2.56 -8.62 5.99
C TYR A 246 -2.17 -10.00 6.56
N SER A 247 -3.12 -10.95 6.57
CA SER A 247 -2.86 -12.32 7.06
C SER A 247 -1.80 -13.04 6.23
N ILE A 248 -1.82 -12.88 4.90
CA ILE A 248 -0.81 -13.43 3.99
C ILE A 248 0.55 -12.80 4.26
N ALA A 249 0.64 -11.49 4.43
CA ALA A 249 1.88 -10.78 4.71
C ALA A 249 2.51 -11.24 6.04
N VAL A 250 1.71 -11.37 7.10
CA VAL A 250 2.12 -11.93 8.39
C VAL A 250 2.62 -13.37 8.22
N GLY A 251 1.89 -14.19 7.46
CA GLY A 251 2.28 -15.56 7.13
C GLY A 251 3.63 -15.64 6.41
N ILE A 252 3.86 -14.81 5.38
CA ILE A 252 5.14 -14.75 4.67
C ILE A 252 6.28 -14.43 5.65
N ASN A 253 6.12 -13.39 6.47
CA ASN A 253 7.16 -12.97 7.42
C ASN A 253 7.50 -14.13 8.39
N PHE A 254 6.48 -14.77 8.94
CA PHE A 254 6.64 -15.93 9.80
C PHE A 254 7.41 -17.08 9.13
N PHE A 255 6.99 -17.51 7.94
CA PHE A 255 7.62 -18.64 7.26
C PHE A 255 9.02 -18.34 6.71
N VAL A 256 9.32 -17.08 6.33
CA VAL A 256 10.69 -16.65 6.01
C VAL A 256 11.60 -16.89 7.21
N VAL A 257 11.26 -16.32 8.37
CA VAL A 257 12.10 -16.42 9.57
C VAL A 257 12.19 -17.87 10.04
N SER A 258 11.09 -18.63 9.96
CA SER A 258 11.07 -20.07 10.28
C SER A 258 12.01 -20.87 9.39
N THR A 259 11.99 -20.62 8.08
CA THR A 259 12.89 -21.27 7.11
C THR A 259 14.36 -21.01 7.45
N PHE A 260 14.72 -19.77 7.79
CA PHE A 260 16.09 -19.44 8.22
C PHE A 260 16.50 -20.17 9.51
N CYS A 261 15.58 -20.30 10.48
CA CYS A 261 15.84 -21.02 11.72
C CYS A 261 16.00 -22.53 11.47
N TRP A 262 15.16 -23.14 10.63
CA TRP A 262 15.28 -24.54 10.23
C TRP A 262 16.56 -24.81 9.44
N MET A 263 16.95 -23.93 8.51
CA MET A 263 18.23 -24.02 7.80
C MET A 263 19.42 -23.98 8.78
N SER A 264 19.34 -23.11 9.79
CA SER A 264 20.35 -23.05 10.85
C SER A 264 20.42 -24.34 11.66
N ALA A 265 19.27 -24.95 11.98
CA ALA A 265 19.21 -26.24 12.67
C ALA A 265 19.82 -27.38 11.83
N VAL A 266 19.53 -27.43 10.53
CA VAL A 266 20.13 -28.40 9.59
C VAL A 266 21.65 -28.23 9.53
N ASN A 267 22.15 -27.00 9.37
CA ASN A 267 23.59 -26.70 9.33
C ASN A 267 24.30 -27.12 10.62
N PHE A 268 23.67 -26.86 11.77
CA PHE A 268 24.20 -27.28 13.05
C PHE A 268 24.22 -28.80 13.23
N ASP A 269 23.19 -29.49 12.74
CA ASP A 269 23.12 -30.96 12.77
C ASP A 269 24.19 -31.60 11.88
N LEU A 270 24.43 -31.04 10.68
CA LEU A 270 25.52 -31.44 9.78
C LEU A 270 26.88 -31.24 10.44
N PHE A 271 27.12 -30.06 11.01
CA PHE A 271 28.38 -29.76 11.73
C PHE A 271 28.63 -30.76 12.86
N ARG A 272 27.59 -31.07 13.66
CA ARG A 272 27.70 -32.07 14.73
C ARG A 272 27.99 -33.47 14.20
N THR A 273 27.35 -33.86 13.10
CA THR A 273 27.55 -35.18 12.48
C THR A 273 28.99 -35.35 12.00
N PHE A 274 29.59 -34.32 11.40
CA PHE A 274 31.01 -34.37 10.99
C PHE A 274 31.98 -34.33 12.16
N LYS A 275 31.68 -33.57 13.22
CA LYS A 275 32.55 -33.47 14.40
C LYS A 275 32.50 -34.73 15.26
N VAL A 276 31.36 -35.40 15.32
CA VAL A 276 31.12 -36.59 16.12
C VAL A 276 31.00 -37.77 15.16
N LEU A 277 32.15 -38.34 14.76
CA LEU A 277 32.25 -39.60 14.00
C LEU A 277 31.67 -40.83 14.76
N LYS A 278 30.86 -40.63 15.80
CA LYS A 278 30.20 -41.71 16.54
C LYS A 278 28.77 -41.89 16.02
N PRO A 279 28.36 -43.11 15.65
CA PRO A 279 26.97 -43.40 15.34
C PRO A 279 26.12 -43.09 16.57
N THR A 280 25.21 -42.13 16.46
CA THR A 280 24.24 -41.81 17.52
C THR A 280 23.23 -42.93 17.65
N THR A 281 23.55 -43.92 18.48
CA THR A 281 22.75 -45.12 18.72
C THR A 281 21.67 -44.85 19.77
N GLY A 282 20.51 -44.35 19.33
CA GLY A 282 19.33 -44.29 20.20
C GLY A 282 18.17 -43.45 19.65
N ARG A 283 17.06 -44.11 19.29
CA ARG A 283 15.82 -43.47 18.79
C ARG A 283 15.29 -42.38 19.73
N SER A 284 15.42 -42.58 21.05
CA SER A 284 15.01 -41.61 22.09
C SER A 284 15.88 -40.34 22.12
N GLN A 285 17.20 -40.47 21.96
CA GLN A 285 18.12 -39.33 21.99
C GLN A 285 17.95 -38.44 20.75
N GLY A 286 17.68 -39.05 19.59
CA GLY A 286 17.37 -38.32 18.36
C GLY A 286 16.10 -37.49 18.48
N LEU A 287 15.02 -38.04 19.04
CA LEU A 287 13.75 -37.32 19.16
C LEU A 287 13.86 -36.11 20.10
N ARG A 288 14.57 -36.25 21.23
CA ARG A 288 14.82 -35.13 22.16
C ARG A 288 15.61 -34.00 21.50
N ARG A 289 16.57 -34.35 20.63
CA ARG A 289 17.34 -33.38 19.84
C ARG A 289 16.45 -32.63 18.84
N TYR A 290 15.63 -33.36 18.08
CA TYR A 290 14.65 -32.77 17.17
C TYR A 290 13.70 -31.82 17.91
N LEU A 291 13.20 -32.22 19.08
CA LEU A 291 12.31 -31.36 19.87
C LEU A 291 12.97 -30.03 20.24
N GLY A 292 14.26 -30.05 20.61
CA GLY A 292 15.02 -28.83 20.88
C GLY A 292 15.16 -27.92 19.66
N TYR A 293 15.42 -28.49 18.48
CA TYR A 293 15.46 -27.73 17.22
C TYR A 293 14.09 -27.18 16.83
N ALA A 294 13.02 -27.96 17.01
CA ALA A 294 11.67 -27.52 16.74
C ALA A 294 11.29 -26.35 17.66
N VAL A 295 11.56 -26.44 18.96
CA VAL A 295 11.30 -25.33 19.90
C VAL A 295 12.04 -24.08 19.44
N PHE A 296 13.32 -24.16 19.09
CA PHE A 296 14.08 -23.03 18.56
C PHE A 296 13.46 -22.45 17.27
N ALA A 297 13.19 -23.32 16.29
CA ALA A 297 12.74 -22.91 14.96
C ALA A 297 11.30 -22.38 14.94
N TRP A 298 10.46 -22.69 15.92
CA TRP A 298 9.12 -22.12 16.06
C TRP A 298 9.08 -20.89 16.97
N THR A 299 9.78 -20.91 18.09
CA THR A 299 9.70 -19.81 19.08
C THR A 299 10.32 -18.52 18.57
N VAL A 300 11.43 -18.59 17.84
CA VAL A 300 12.11 -17.40 17.30
C VAL A 300 11.21 -16.66 16.28
N PRO A 301 10.63 -17.31 15.25
CA PRO A 301 9.67 -16.66 14.35
C PRO A 301 8.43 -16.12 15.05
N ILE A 302 7.85 -16.88 16.00
CA ILE A 302 6.68 -16.42 16.77
C ILE A 302 7.03 -15.12 17.48
N THR A 303 8.18 -15.06 18.15
CA THR A 303 8.59 -13.87 18.91
C THR A 303 8.77 -12.67 17.99
N ILE A 304 9.50 -12.84 16.88
CA ILE A 304 9.77 -11.76 15.92
C ILE A 304 8.46 -11.23 15.29
N VAL A 305 7.60 -12.13 14.83
CA VAL A 305 6.31 -11.73 14.21
C VAL A 305 5.37 -11.12 15.24
N THR A 306 5.32 -11.64 16.46
CA THR A 306 4.48 -11.07 17.52
C THR A 306 4.93 -9.65 17.87
N VAL A 307 6.25 -9.42 18.00
CA VAL A 307 6.79 -8.07 18.18
C VAL A 307 6.43 -7.19 16.98
N GLY A 308 6.57 -7.68 15.76
CA GLY A 308 6.17 -6.98 14.54
C GLY A 308 4.69 -6.57 14.54
N ILE A 309 3.79 -7.47 14.94
CA ILE A 309 2.35 -7.20 15.02
C ILE A 309 2.03 -6.21 16.15
N ILE A 310 2.70 -6.31 17.30
CA ILE A 310 2.51 -5.37 18.41
C ILE A 310 2.98 -3.99 17.99
N LEU A 311 4.16 -3.89 17.36
CA LEU A 311 4.67 -2.64 16.81
C LEU A 311 3.72 -2.09 15.75
N ASP A 312 3.27 -2.90 14.80
CA ASP A 312 2.29 -2.48 13.80
C ASP A 312 1.01 -1.99 14.49
N SER A 313 0.42 -2.74 15.43
CA SER A 313 -0.80 -2.32 16.12
C SER A 313 -0.62 -1.05 16.97
N MET A 314 0.53 -0.87 17.61
CA MET A 314 0.83 0.32 18.41
C MET A 314 1.06 1.53 17.51
N TYR A 315 1.81 1.35 16.43
CA TYR A 315 2.27 2.42 15.55
C TYR A 315 1.39 2.66 14.32
N ARG A 316 0.44 1.78 14.02
CA ARG A 316 -0.52 1.92 12.89
C ARG A 316 -1.36 3.20 12.98
N ASN A 317 -1.59 3.67 14.21
CA ASN A 317 -2.24 4.96 14.48
C ASN A 317 -1.27 6.01 15.01
N ASP A 318 0.00 5.64 15.22
CA ASP A 318 1.04 6.51 15.73
C ASP A 318 1.78 7.17 14.57
N PHE A 319 1.09 8.15 14.04
CA PHE A 319 1.63 9.06 13.07
C PHE A 319 2.65 10.06 13.67
N ASP A 320 3.01 9.97 14.96
CA ASP A 320 4.02 10.82 15.63
C ASP A 320 5.44 10.24 15.59
N SER A 321 5.61 8.94 15.35
CA SER A 321 6.95 8.36 15.32
C SER A 321 7.66 8.63 13.98
N GLY A 322 8.82 9.29 14.02
CA GLY A 322 9.75 9.45 12.89
C GLY A 322 10.45 8.13 12.47
N ILE A 323 9.74 7.01 12.60
CA ILE A 323 10.19 5.70 12.16
C ILE A 323 9.83 5.58 10.68
N VAL A 324 10.85 5.42 9.86
CA VAL A 324 10.73 5.18 8.42
C VAL A 324 9.87 3.93 8.21
N ILE A 325 8.66 4.12 7.69
CA ILE A 325 7.83 3.03 7.17
C ILE A 325 8.57 2.52 5.92
N PRO A 326 8.89 1.23 5.80
CA PRO A 326 9.52 0.72 4.59
C PRO A 326 8.56 0.94 3.40
N GLU A 327 9.10 1.57 2.34
CA GLU A 327 8.41 1.85 1.07
C GLU A 327 7.91 0.59 0.35
#